data_AF-A0A373DBK1-F1
#
_entry.id   AF-A0A373DBK1-F1
#
_cell.length_a   1.000
_cell.length_b   1.000
_cell.length_c   1.000
_cell.angle_alpha   90.00
_cell.angle_beta   90.00
_cell.angle_gamma   90.00
#
_symmetry.space_group_name_H-M   'P 1'
#
loop_
_entity.id
_entity.type
_entity.pdbx_description
1 polymer ?
#
loop_
_entity_poly.entity_id
_entity_poly.type
_entity_poly.pdbx_seq_one_letter_code
_entity_poly.pdbx_strand_id
1 'polypeptide(L)'
;MIEKDRKIISLDEAVADANEKSRNRLVDESYVEEVIQKVELVKKRFRQESECQSSGVIPQEKRESLNQILDFLDWLEDGYDPTRAISTICARQFMKRLLKCCQVDLFTYFENVNVRAEIAYDKAVWESLKSRVVLWNESNFMQKVVAAFENKVYPSAFNENCMKQFPLLYVHSVAEAAESLNKCRTDVYIKKGPIGKLIRLNPKILIFTRMSECLLYLEKQVDGVYVCYITQHEENLAALSYFSIFVKSNGTLVSVHNREDVPEFGYGAPNGWLSYCSDYTLGFPHRAVYGFLYKDGNIAPKEGLEMDFESLEPDEAFSLMVHMYLVKTKYEGKEVAQEPIYINSLMKDNYLAEHGSAALSKQKKVRSLPGTRLISVALILKWR
;
A
#
# COMPACT_ATOMS: atom_id res chain seq x y z
N MET A 1 9.02 47.40 17.24
CA MET A 1 8.69 46.42 18.30
C MET A 1 7.21 46.08 18.22
N ILE A 2 6.86 45.07 17.42
CA ILE A 2 5.60 44.31 17.58
C ILE A 2 6.01 42.86 17.36
N GLU A 3 6.51 42.25 18.43
CA GLU A 3 6.71 40.81 18.52
C GLU A 3 5.32 40.22 18.78
N LYS A 4 4.64 39.77 17.72
CA LYS A 4 3.45 38.93 17.89
C LYS A 4 3.96 37.54 18.18
N ASP A 5 3.79 37.12 19.43
CA ASP A 5 3.95 35.75 19.91
C ASP A 5 3.24 34.76 18.97
N ARG A 6 3.99 34.25 17.98
CA ARG A 6 3.62 33.02 17.30
C ARG A 6 3.95 31.90 18.28
N LYS A 7 2.97 31.56 19.13
CA LYS A 7 3.00 30.30 19.88
C LYS A 7 3.34 29.17 18.90
N ILE A 8 4.50 28.57 19.07
CA ILE A 8 4.88 27.34 18.39
C ILE A 8 4.03 26.27 19.06
N ILE A 9 2.87 25.98 18.48
CA ILE A 9 2.00 24.91 18.91
C ILE A 9 2.76 23.60 18.62
N SER A 10 2.89 22.72 19.62
CA SER A 10 3.52 21.42 19.39
C SER A 10 2.70 20.61 18.38
N LEU A 11 3.32 19.68 17.66
CA LEU A 11 2.59 18.82 16.72
C LEU A 11 1.44 18.08 17.45
N ASP A 12 1.65 17.74 18.71
CA ASP A 12 0.69 17.07 19.60
C ASP A 12 -0.52 17.96 19.91
N GLU A 13 -0.30 19.23 20.21
CA GLU A 13 -1.37 20.21 20.47
C GLU A 13 -2.17 20.55 19.20
N ALA A 14 -1.50 20.61 18.04
CA ALA A 14 -2.14 20.90 16.76
C ALA A 14 -3.03 19.74 16.29
N VAL A 15 -2.60 18.49 16.51
CA VAL A 15 -3.38 17.28 16.19
C VAL A 15 -4.57 17.14 17.14
N ALA A 16 -4.40 17.43 18.43
CA ALA A 16 -5.50 17.41 19.41
C ALA A 16 -6.59 18.46 19.11
N ASP A 17 -6.22 19.72 18.83
CA ASP A 17 -7.18 20.79 18.49
C ASP A 17 -7.83 20.58 17.10
N ALA A 18 -7.19 19.84 16.19
CA ALA A 18 -7.81 19.43 14.92
C ALA A 18 -8.86 18.33 15.13
N ASN A 19 -8.58 17.36 16.00
CA ASN A 19 -9.48 16.25 16.32
C ASN A 19 -10.71 16.67 17.15
N GLU A 20 -10.60 17.68 18.02
CA GLU A 20 -11.73 18.15 18.82
C GLU A 20 -12.75 18.96 17.99
N LYS A 21 -12.28 19.69 16.96
CA LYS A 21 -13.13 20.49 16.06
C LYS A 21 -13.64 19.75 14.82
N SER A 22 -13.11 18.55 14.53
CA SER A 22 -13.51 17.74 13.37
C SER A 22 -14.86 17.05 13.54
N ARG A 23 -15.35 16.87 14.78
CA ARG A 23 -16.65 16.22 15.08
C ARG A 23 -17.88 16.93 14.46
N ASN A 24 -17.75 18.15 13.93
CA ASN A 24 -18.89 18.99 13.52
C ASN A 24 -18.83 19.58 12.09
N ARG A 25 -17.95 19.13 11.18
CA ARG A 25 -17.84 19.77 9.84
C ARG A 25 -17.88 18.76 8.70
N LEU A 26 -18.93 18.87 7.88
CA LEU A 26 -19.01 18.26 6.55
C LEU A 26 -17.79 18.66 5.73
N VAL A 27 -17.19 17.70 5.03
CA VAL A 27 -16.05 17.90 4.14
C VAL A 27 -16.49 18.82 3.00
N ASP A 28 -16.04 20.07 3.01
CA ASP A 28 -16.23 21.02 1.92
C ASP A 28 -15.24 20.69 0.79
N GLU A 29 -15.70 20.63 -0.47
CA GLU A 29 -14.85 20.45 -1.66
C GLU A 29 -13.73 21.51 -1.71
N SER A 30 -13.98 22.70 -1.16
CA SER A 30 -12.99 23.75 -1.00
C SER A 30 -11.74 23.34 -0.21
N TYR A 31 -11.85 22.41 0.75
CA TYR A 31 -10.70 21.96 1.54
C TYR A 31 -9.80 21.01 0.75
N VAL A 32 -10.37 20.16 -0.10
CA VAL A 32 -9.59 19.22 -0.91
C VAL A 32 -8.76 19.98 -1.95
N GLU A 33 -9.35 21.00 -2.58
CA GLU A 33 -8.65 21.87 -3.52
C GLU A 33 -7.48 22.61 -2.84
N GLU A 34 -7.68 23.10 -1.61
CA GLU A 34 -6.59 23.73 -0.86
C GLU A 34 -5.43 22.76 -0.56
N VAL A 35 -5.72 21.48 -0.30
CA VAL A 35 -4.67 20.46 -0.10
C VAL A 35 -3.95 20.15 -1.42
N ILE A 36 -4.68 20.02 -2.53
CA ILE A 36 -4.11 19.81 -3.86
C ILE A 36 -3.10 20.91 -4.20
N GLN A 37 -3.48 22.17 -3.99
CA GLN A 37 -2.59 23.31 -4.23
C GLN A 37 -1.30 23.26 -3.40
N LYS A 38 -1.35 22.75 -2.16
CA LYS A 38 -0.16 22.60 -1.32
C LYS A 38 0.76 21.48 -1.82
N VAL A 39 0.21 20.38 -2.30
CA VAL A 39 1.00 19.31 -2.94
C VAL A 39 1.66 19.83 -4.22
N GLU A 40 0.93 20.57 -5.05
CA GLU A 40 1.49 21.18 -6.26
C GLU A 40 2.57 22.22 -5.96
N LEU A 41 2.46 22.97 -4.87
CA LEU A 41 3.51 23.87 -4.41
C LEU A 41 4.80 23.11 -4.09
N VAL A 42 4.70 21.95 -3.43
CA VAL A 42 5.86 21.08 -3.14
C VAL A 42 6.44 20.50 -4.42
N LYS A 43 5.60 19.97 -5.32
CA LYS A 43 6.05 19.42 -6.61
C LYS A 43 6.76 20.49 -7.44
N LYS A 44 6.22 21.71 -7.48
CA LYS A 44 6.87 22.86 -8.13
C LYS A 44 8.26 23.13 -7.52
N ARG A 45 8.38 23.09 -6.19
CA ARG A 45 9.68 23.26 -5.52
C ARG A 45 10.66 22.16 -5.90
N PHE A 46 10.25 20.90 -5.87
CA PHE A 46 11.12 19.78 -6.24
C PHE A 46 11.55 19.83 -7.71
N ARG A 47 10.68 20.24 -8.64
CA ARG A 47 11.04 20.49 -10.05
C ARG A 47 12.07 21.61 -10.20
N GLN A 48 11.87 22.73 -9.50
CA GLN A 48 12.83 23.83 -9.53
C GLN A 48 14.22 23.40 -9.02
N GLU A 49 14.28 22.58 -7.97
CA GLU A 49 15.54 22.07 -7.43
C GLU A 49 16.17 20.98 -8.30
N SER A 50 15.38 20.18 -9.02
CA SER A 50 15.94 19.19 -9.96
C SER A 50 16.52 19.86 -11.22
N GLU A 51 15.92 20.96 -11.68
CA GLU A 51 16.34 21.72 -12.86
C GLU A 51 17.47 22.73 -12.60
N CYS A 52 17.56 23.28 -11.38
CA CYS A 52 18.58 24.26 -11.03
C CYS A 52 19.98 23.63 -10.94
N GLN A 53 20.90 24.04 -11.82
CA GLN A 53 22.30 23.64 -11.73
C GLN A 53 23.07 24.35 -10.60
N SER A 54 22.52 25.44 -10.04
CA SER A 54 23.25 26.42 -9.23
C SER A 54 22.84 26.54 -7.75
N SER A 55 21.87 25.79 -7.23
CA SER A 55 21.52 25.85 -5.80
C SER A 55 22.56 25.06 -4.99
N GLY A 56 23.33 25.75 -4.16
CA GLY A 56 24.34 25.16 -3.28
C GLY A 56 23.79 24.51 -2.01
N VAL A 57 22.45 24.48 -1.85
CA VAL A 57 21.78 24.03 -0.61
C VAL A 57 21.50 22.53 -0.63
N ILE A 58 21.09 21.97 -1.77
CA ILE A 58 20.84 20.54 -1.95
C ILE A 58 21.98 19.92 -2.77
N PRO A 59 22.67 18.88 -2.25
CA PRO A 59 23.73 18.21 -2.98
C PRO A 59 23.25 17.65 -4.33
N GLN A 60 24.10 17.72 -5.36
CA GLN A 60 23.78 17.22 -6.70
C GLN A 60 23.36 15.75 -6.71
N GLU A 61 24.00 14.91 -5.88
CA GLU A 61 23.68 13.48 -5.69
C GLU A 61 22.25 13.23 -5.19
N LYS A 62 21.58 14.23 -4.60
CA LYS A 62 20.20 14.13 -4.11
C LYS A 62 19.18 14.63 -5.12
N ARG A 63 19.61 15.28 -6.21
CA ARG A 63 18.70 15.78 -7.26
C ARG A 63 18.06 14.64 -8.06
N GLU A 64 18.78 13.53 -8.27
CA GLU A 64 18.21 12.33 -8.91
C GLU A 64 17.05 11.73 -8.08
N SER A 65 17.17 11.78 -6.75
CA SER A 65 16.09 11.36 -5.85
C SER A 65 14.86 12.26 -5.91
N LEU A 66 14.99 13.54 -6.32
CA LEU A 66 13.84 14.45 -6.45
C LEU A 66 12.90 14.03 -7.58
N ASN A 67 13.44 13.60 -8.73
CA ASN A 67 12.63 13.12 -9.83
C ASN A 67 11.89 11.82 -9.44
N GLN A 68 12.56 10.90 -8.74
CA GLN A 68 11.90 9.69 -8.20
C GLN A 68 10.77 10.03 -7.22
N ILE A 69 10.94 11.07 -6.40
CA ILE A 69 9.89 11.55 -5.50
C ILE A 69 8.71 12.15 -6.29
N LEU A 70 8.99 12.92 -7.34
CA LEU A 70 7.94 13.49 -8.20
C LEU A 70 7.14 12.38 -8.90
N ASP A 71 7.82 11.40 -9.50
CA ASP A 71 7.19 10.24 -10.14
C ASP A 71 6.33 9.45 -9.14
N PHE A 72 6.82 9.28 -7.91
CA PHE A 72 6.06 8.63 -6.84
C PHE A 72 4.81 9.41 -6.43
N LEU A 73 4.92 10.75 -6.31
CA LEU A 73 3.76 11.58 -6.03
C LEU A 73 2.76 11.47 -7.17
N ASP A 74 3.17 11.62 -8.42
CA ASP A 74 2.31 11.47 -9.60
C ASP A 74 1.65 10.08 -9.67
N TRP A 75 2.36 9.02 -9.29
CA TRP A 75 1.78 7.67 -9.16
C TRP A 75 0.67 7.60 -8.10
N LEU A 76 0.82 8.26 -6.95
CA LEU A 76 -0.27 8.37 -5.97
C LEU A 76 -1.46 9.11 -6.57
N GLU A 77 -1.19 10.15 -7.37
CA GLU A 77 -2.23 10.95 -8.01
C GLU A 77 -3.01 10.18 -9.06
N ASP A 78 -2.40 9.17 -9.67
CA ASP A 78 -3.04 8.20 -10.56
C ASP A 78 -3.97 7.26 -9.78
N GLY A 79 -4.94 7.82 -9.06
CA GLY A 79 -6.07 7.13 -8.49
C GLY A 79 -5.86 6.43 -7.14
N TYR A 80 -4.66 6.38 -6.60
CA TYR A 80 -4.41 5.84 -5.25
C TYR A 80 -4.74 6.86 -4.13
N ASP A 81 -4.52 8.15 -4.38
CA ASP A 81 -4.78 9.24 -3.44
C ASP A 81 -5.52 10.42 -4.09
N PRO A 82 -6.84 10.28 -4.32
CA PRO A 82 -7.66 11.35 -4.88
C PRO A 82 -7.78 12.56 -3.93
N THR A 83 -7.60 12.37 -2.62
CA THR A 83 -7.72 13.41 -1.59
C THR A 83 -6.41 14.12 -1.26
N ARG A 84 -5.29 13.66 -1.83
CA ARG A 84 -3.92 14.14 -1.53
C ARG A 84 -3.48 13.98 -0.07
N ALA A 85 -4.18 13.19 0.73
CA ALA A 85 -3.85 12.99 2.15
C ALA A 85 -2.53 12.22 2.33
N ILE A 86 -2.30 11.23 1.48
CA ILE A 86 -1.09 10.40 1.48
C ILE A 86 0.03 11.18 0.81
N SER A 87 -0.26 11.88 -0.29
CA SER A 87 0.68 12.77 -0.96
C SER A 87 1.25 13.82 0.01
N THR A 88 0.45 14.42 0.90
CA THR A 88 0.99 15.35 1.91
C THR A 88 1.83 14.67 2.98
N ILE A 89 1.44 13.47 3.43
CA ILE A 89 2.23 12.66 4.36
C ILE A 89 3.60 12.37 3.76
N CYS A 90 3.63 11.82 2.54
CA CYS A 90 4.85 11.46 1.83
C CYS A 90 5.69 12.70 1.50
N ALA A 91 5.10 13.76 0.95
CA ALA A 91 5.78 15.02 0.64
C ALA A 91 6.47 15.61 1.87
N ARG A 92 5.81 15.58 3.04
CA ARG A 92 6.39 16.04 4.29
C ARG A 92 7.54 15.15 4.76
N GLN A 93 7.45 13.83 4.60
CA GLN A 93 8.57 12.94 4.91
C GLN A 93 9.77 13.16 3.99
N PHE A 94 9.54 13.30 2.68
CA PHE A 94 10.60 13.61 1.72
C PHE A 94 11.24 14.96 1.99
N MET A 95 10.45 16.01 2.25
CA MET A 95 10.96 17.33 2.61
C MET A 95 11.83 17.25 3.88
N LYS A 96 11.41 16.47 4.89
CA LYS A 96 12.21 16.23 6.10
C LYS A 96 13.53 15.51 5.80
N ARG A 97 13.52 14.51 4.90
CA ARG A 97 14.74 13.80 4.47
C ARG A 97 15.68 14.75 3.71
N LEU A 98 15.16 15.56 2.79
CA LEU A 98 15.92 16.56 2.02
C LEU A 98 16.55 17.61 2.93
N LEU A 99 15.76 18.23 3.82
CA LEU A 99 16.24 19.26 4.75
C LEU A 99 17.32 18.75 5.72
N LYS A 100 17.31 17.46 6.06
CA LYS A 100 18.38 16.83 6.86
C LYS A 100 19.69 16.68 6.07
N CYS A 101 19.61 16.58 4.75
CA CYS A 101 20.78 16.48 3.88
C CYS A 101 21.36 17.86 3.51
N CYS A 102 20.57 18.94 3.64
CA CYS A 102 21.04 20.29 3.40
C CYS A 102 22.09 20.67 4.46
N GLN A 103 23.34 20.89 4.01
CA GLN A 103 24.42 21.40 4.86
C GLN A 103 24.77 22.82 4.40
N VAL A 104 24.22 23.82 5.08
CA VAL A 104 24.55 25.23 4.86
C VAL A 104 25.28 25.74 6.08
N ASP A 105 26.50 26.23 5.91
CA ASP A 105 27.23 26.85 7.00
C ASP A 105 26.67 28.25 7.32
N LEU A 106 26.85 28.68 8.58
CA LEU A 106 26.29 29.93 9.06
C LEU A 106 26.90 31.16 8.36
N PHE A 107 28.16 31.10 7.92
CA PHE A 107 28.79 32.22 7.21
C PHE A 107 28.13 32.43 5.85
N THR A 108 27.97 31.35 5.07
CA THR A 108 27.25 31.39 3.79
C THR A 108 25.82 31.90 3.97
N TYR A 109 25.12 31.49 5.03
CA TYR A 109 23.78 32.01 5.35
C TYR A 109 23.77 33.53 5.65
N PHE A 110 24.78 34.05 6.33
CA PHE A 110 24.85 35.48 6.67
C PHE A 110 25.35 36.35 5.51
N GLU A 111 26.18 35.83 4.61
CA GLU A 111 26.74 36.61 3.49
C GLU A 111 25.90 36.50 2.21
N ASN A 112 25.29 35.35 1.93
CA ASN A 112 24.60 35.11 0.67
C ASN A 112 23.07 35.34 0.78
N VAL A 113 22.59 36.43 0.16
CA VAL A 113 21.16 36.79 0.13
C VAL A 113 20.29 35.73 -0.55
N ASN A 114 20.80 35.07 -1.59
CA ASN A 114 20.05 34.06 -2.35
C ASN A 114 19.82 32.80 -1.49
N VAL A 115 20.83 32.35 -0.76
CA VAL A 115 20.73 31.21 0.17
C VAL A 115 19.68 31.48 1.27
N ARG A 116 19.62 32.70 1.80
CA ARG A 116 18.55 33.07 2.76
C ARG A 116 17.16 33.02 2.15
N ALA A 117 17.01 33.50 0.91
CA ALA A 117 15.72 33.49 0.23
C ALA A 117 15.25 32.05 -0.03
N GLU A 118 16.15 31.15 -0.44
CA GLU A 118 15.85 29.71 -0.63
C GLU A 118 15.42 29.04 0.67
N ILE A 119 16.17 29.23 1.77
CA ILE A 119 15.80 28.67 3.08
C ILE A 119 14.46 29.23 3.58
N ALA A 120 14.20 30.53 3.36
CA ALA A 120 12.93 31.14 3.73
C ALA A 120 11.76 30.54 2.91
N TYR A 121 11.99 30.25 1.63
CA TYR A 121 11.01 29.59 0.77
C TYR A 121 10.77 28.14 1.21
N ASP A 122 11.82 27.36 1.46
CA ASP A 122 11.70 25.98 1.93
C ASP A 122 10.99 25.88 3.28
N LYS A 123 11.25 26.84 4.18
CA LYS A 123 10.51 27.01 5.43
C LYS A 123 9.03 27.28 5.16
N ALA A 124 8.69 28.18 4.24
CA ALA A 124 7.30 28.47 3.91
C ALA A 124 6.57 27.24 3.35
N VAL A 125 7.22 26.47 2.46
CA VAL A 125 6.70 25.21 1.93
C VAL A 125 6.49 24.20 3.07
N TRP A 126 7.48 24.02 3.94
CA TRP A 126 7.37 23.15 5.12
C TRP A 126 6.22 23.53 6.06
N GLU A 127 6.03 24.82 6.33
CA GLU A 127 4.91 25.30 7.15
C GLU A 127 3.56 25.06 6.47
N SER A 128 3.48 25.17 5.14
CA SER A 128 2.24 24.91 4.40
C SER A 128 1.74 23.47 4.57
N LEU A 129 2.65 22.49 4.61
CA LEU A 129 2.37 21.07 4.84
C LEU A 129 1.95 20.77 6.29
N LYS A 130 2.10 21.72 7.20
CA LYS A 130 1.62 21.62 8.59
C LYS A 130 0.36 22.45 8.85
N SER A 131 -0.21 23.04 7.80
CA SER A 131 -1.47 23.78 7.93
C SER A 131 -2.59 22.87 8.44
N ARG A 132 -3.53 23.48 9.15
CA ARG A 132 -4.64 22.76 9.80
C ARG A 132 -5.44 21.89 8.83
N VAL A 133 -5.67 22.40 7.62
CA VAL A 133 -6.43 21.70 6.57
C VAL A 133 -5.72 20.42 6.13
N VAL A 134 -4.39 20.47 5.98
CA VAL A 134 -3.59 19.28 5.63
C VAL A 134 -3.66 18.24 6.76
N LEU A 135 -3.37 18.64 7.99
CA LEU A 135 -3.38 17.72 9.14
C LEU A 135 -4.76 17.08 9.36
N TRP A 136 -5.82 17.84 9.14
CA TRP A 136 -7.18 17.34 9.21
C TRP A 136 -7.48 16.35 8.09
N ASN A 137 -7.06 16.62 6.86
CA ASN A 137 -7.25 15.71 5.72
C ASN A 137 -6.51 14.37 5.93
N GLU A 138 -5.28 14.42 6.44
CA GLU A 138 -4.50 13.24 6.83
C GLU A 138 -5.21 12.42 7.91
N SER A 139 -5.70 13.11 8.95
CA SER A 139 -6.45 12.48 10.05
C SER A 139 -7.73 11.81 9.56
N ASN A 140 -8.47 12.48 8.68
CA ASN A 140 -9.68 11.92 8.07
C ASN A 140 -9.38 10.69 7.21
N PHE A 141 -8.29 10.70 6.45
CA PHE A 141 -7.88 9.53 5.68
C PHE A 141 -7.65 8.33 6.61
N MET A 142 -6.87 8.50 7.68
CA MET A 142 -6.61 7.42 8.64
C MET A 142 -7.89 6.92 9.31
N GLN A 143 -8.80 7.81 9.70
CA GLN A 143 -10.11 7.44 10.24
C GLN A 143 -10.95 6.65 9.23
N LYS A 144 -10.92 7.02 7.94
CA LYS A 144 -11.61 6.26 6.89
C LYS A 144 -11.01 4.88 6.67
N VAL A 145 -9.69 4.74 6.79
CA VAL A 145 -9.03 3.42 6.76
C VAL A 145 -9.57 2.58 7.91
N VAL A 146 -9.49 3.05 9.15
CA VAL A 146 -9.99 2.30 10.33
C VAL A 146 -11.47 1.96 10.18
N ALA A 147 -12.31 2.93 9.82
CA ALA A 147 -13.75 2.74 9.62
C ALA A 147 -14.09 1.70 8.54
N ALA A 148 -13.24 1.51 7.54
CA ALA A 148 -13.44 0.49 6.52
C ALA A 148 -13.25 -0.95 7.05
N PHE A 149 -12.64 -1.11 8.22
CA PHE A 149 -12.44 -2.38 8.92
C PHE A 149 -13.24 -2.49 10.24
N GLU A 150 -13.92 -1.41 10.66
CA GLU A 150 -14.71 -1.38 11.90
C GLU A 150 -15.76 -2.51 11.92
N ASN A 151 -15.86 -3.17 13.08
CA ASN A 151 -16.58 -4.44 13.39
C ASN A 151 -15.85 -5.76 13.05
N LYS A 152 -14.61 -5.73 12.53
CA LYS A 152 -13.89 -6.98 12.19
C LYS A 152 -12.41 -7.04 12.57
N VAL A 153 -11.82 -5.93 13.00
CA VAL A 153 -10.43 -5.85 13.47
C VAL A 153 -10.42 -5.12 14.80
N TYR A 154 -9.99 -5.82 15.86
CA TYR A 154 -9.38 -5.25 17.06
C TYR A 154 -10.07 -4.02 17.70
N PRO A 155 -11.11 -4.21 18.55
CA PRO A 155 -11.66 -3.13 19.37
C PRO A 155 -10.66 -2.53 20.38
N SER A 156 -9.61 -3.28 20.77
CA SER A 156 -8.68 -2.88 21.84
C SER A 156 -7.38 -2.19 21.39
N ALA A 157 -6.83 -2.48 20.20
CA ALA A 157 -5.61 -1.87 19.67
C ALA A 157 -5.86 -0.50 19.03
N PHE A 158 -7.07 -0.28 18.52
CA PHE A 158 -7.51 0.99 17.95
C PHE A 158 -8.58 1.65 18.84
N ASN A 159 -8.39 1.59 20.16
CA ASN A 159 -9.31 2.21 21.13
C ASN A 159 -9.29 3.76 21.04
N GLU A 160 -10.26 4.43 21.67
CA GLU A 160 -10.42 5.90 21.56
C GLU A 160 -9.19 6.71 22.00
N ASN A 161 -8.34 6.18 22.90
CA ASN A 161 -7.08 6.83 23.28
C ASN A 161 -5.99 6.63 22.22
N CYS A 162 -5.87 5.43 21.65
CA CYS A 162 -5.01 5.18 20.49
C CYS A 162 -5.43 6.06 19.30
N MET A 163 -6.73 6.20 19.05
CA MET A 163 -7.29 7.03 17.97
C MET A 163 -6.95 8.53 18.12
N LYS A 164 -6.76 9.04 19.35
CA LYS A 164 -6.36 10.44 19.60
C LYS A 164 -4.90 10.72 19.26
N GLN A 165 -4.01 9.76 19.49
CA GLN A 165 -2.57 9.86 19.15
C GLN A 165 -2.23 9.25 17.78
N PHE A 166 -3.22 8.63 17.15
CA PHE A 166 -3.10 7.87 15.91
C PHE A 166 -2.41 8.62 14.76
N PRO A 167 -2.75 9.90 14.49
CA PRO A 167 -2.10 10.65 13.42
C PRO A 167 -0.62 10.94 13.67
N LEU A 168 -0.13 10.80 14.90
CA LEU A 168 1.27 11.03 15.23
C LEU A 168 2.08 9.73 15.17
N LEU A 169 1.45 8.62 15.61
CA LEU A 169 2.09 7.31 15.69
C LEU A 169 2.18 6.61 14.33
N TYR A 170 1.12 6.66 13.52
CA TYR A 170 1.00 5.80 12.33
C TYR A 170 1.22 6.52 10.99
N VAL A 171 1.49 7.84 11.00
CA VAL A 171 1.81 8.59 9.77
C VAL A 171 3.07 8.06 9.09
N HIS A 172 4.01 7.45 9.82
CA HIS A 172 5.15 6.78 9.21
C HIS A 172 4.71 5.53 8.43
N SER A 173 3.90 4.69 9.06
CA SER A 173 3.36 3.46 8.47
C SER A 173 2.55 3.73 7.19
N VAL A 174 1.82 4.86 7.11
CA VAL A 174 1.11 5.25 5.88
C VAL A 174 2.07 5.49 4.72
N ALA A 175 3.15 6.23 4.94
CA ALA A 175 4.13 6.51 3.89
C ALA A 175 4.87 5.25 3.46
N GLU A 176 5.28 4.41 4.42
CA GLU A 176 5.95 3.14 4.12
C GLU A 176 5.04 2.16 3.38
N ALA A 177 3.75 2.11 3.73
CA ALA A 177 2.75 1.33 3.00
C ALA A 177 2.59 1.84 1.56
N ALA A 178 2.55 3.16 1.35
CA ALA A 178 2.47 3.74 0.02
C ALA A 178 3.74 3.48 -0.82
N GLU A 179 4.93 3.70 -0.24
CA GLU A 179 6.23 3.44 -0.89
C GLU A 179 6.39 1.96 -1.26
N SER A 180 5.95 1.04 -0.40
CA SER A 180 5.99 -0.40 -0.69
C SER A 180 4.98 -0.83 -1.75
N LEU A 181 3.79 -0.22 -1.77
CA LEU A 181 2.78 -0.50 -2.80
C LEU A 181 3.23 -0.01 -4.19
N ASN A 182 3.96 1.10 -4.27
CA ASN A 182 4.51 1.61 -5.52
C ASN A 182 5.49 0.64 -6.19
N LYS A 183 6.17 -0.20 -5.37
CA LYS A 183 7.06 -1.26 -5.86
C LYS A 183 6.31 -2.53 -6.28
N CYS A 184 5.01 -2.62 -6.00
CA CYS A 184 4.20 -3.77 -6.37
C CYS A 184 3.84 -3.76 -7.86
N ARG A 185 3.61 -4.96 -8.37
CA ARG A 185 3.14 -5.19 -9.73
C ARG A 185 1.65 -5.47 -9.73
N THR A 186 1.03 -5.27 -10.88
CA THR A 186 -0.39 -5.52 -11.07
C THR A 186 -0.59 -6.58 -12.14
N ASP A 187 -1.32 -7.62 -11.77
CA ASP A 187 -1.73 -8.69 -12.67
C ASP A 187 -3.26 -8.79 -12.70
N VAL A 188 -3.82 -9.05 -13.87
CA VAL A 188 -5.27 -9.29 -14.05
C VAL A 188 -5.46 -10.74 -14.40
N TYR A 189 -6.33 -11.45 -13.68
CA TYR A 189 -6.56 -12.88 -13.94
C TYR A 189 -7.90 -13.12 -14.64
N ILE A 190 -8.91 -12.31 -14.32
CA ILE A 190 -10.24 -12.40 -14.91
C ILE A 190 -10.74 -10.99 -15.16
N LYS A 191 -11.25 -10.70 -16.35
CA LYS A 191 -11.83 -9.41 -16.73
C LYS A 191 -13.21 -9.65 -17.34
N LYS A 192 -14.28 -9.34 -16.59
CA LYS A 192 -15.67 -9.50 -17.04
C LYS A 192 -16.47 -8.21 -17.04
N GLY A 193 -16.03 -7.20 -16.29
CA GLY A 193 -16.70 -5.90 -16.20
C GLY A 193 -15.97 -4.95 -15.26
N PRO A 194 -16.50 -3.73 -15.07
CA PRO A 194 -15.94 -2.75 -14.15
C PRO A 194 -15.98 -3.23 -12.71
N ILE A 195 -15.00 -2.77 -11.92
CA ILE A 195 -14.97 -3.01 -10.48
C ILE A 195 -16.08 -2.18 -9.83
N GLY A 196 -17.03 -2.86 -9.19
CA GLY A 196 -18.13 -2.22 -8.48
C GLY A 196 -17.70 -1.61 -7.15
N LYS A 197 -18.68 -1.31 -6.30
CA LYS A 197 -18.43 -0.82 -4.94
C LYS A 197 -17.85 -1.94 -4.07
N LEU A 198 -16.67 -1.71 -3.51
CA LEU A 198 -15.91 -2.65 -2.70
C LEU A 198 -16.21 -2.42 -1.22
N ILE A 199 -17.35 -2.94 -0.75
CA ILE A 199 -17.80 -2.76 0.64
C ILE A 199 -16.98 -3.63 1.61
N ARG A 200 -16.47 -4.78 1.14
CA ARG A 200 -15.78 -5.75 1.98
C ARG A 200 -14.26 -5.61 1.85
N LEU A 201 -13.60 -5.26 2.95
CA LEU A 201 -12.17 -5.52 3.18
C LEU A 201 -12.05 -6.72 4.11
N ASN A 202 -11.35 -7.78 3.69
CA ASN A 202 -11.19 -9.01 4.47
C ASN A 202 -9.98 -8.90 5.43
N PRO A 203 -10.16 -8.87 6.75
CA PRO A 203 -9.09 -8.64 7.73
C PRO A 203 -8.29 -9.90 8.08
N LYS A 204 -8.10 -10.77 7.09
CA LYS A 204 -7.35 -12.00 7.23
C LYS A 204 -6.37 -12.12 6.09
N ILE A 205 -5.17 -12.59 6.40
CA ILE A 205 -4.19 -13.06 5.43
C ILE A 205 -4.57 -14.49 5.08
N LEU A 206 -4.95 -14.72 3.82
CA LEU A 206 -5.26 -16.04 3.29
C LEU A 206 -3.99 -16.68 2.74
N ILE A 207 -3.58 -17.80 3.30
CA ILE A 207 -2.30 -18.43 2.99
C ILE A 207 -2.51 -19.62 2.06
N PHE A 208 -1.84 -19.59 0.91
CA PHE A 208 -1.93 -20.63 -0.11
C PHE A 208 -0.55 -21.09 -0.51
N THR A 209 -0.46 -22.35 -0.94
CA THR A 209 0.80 -22.89 -1.42
C THR A 209 1.03 -22.64 -2.91
N ARG A 210 -0.05 -22.32 -3.63
CA ARG A 210 -0.01 -22.03 -5.07
C ARG A 210 -0.96 -20.89 -5.42
N MET A 211 -0.55 -20.09 -6.41
CA MET A 211 -1.40 -19.03 -6.96
C MET A 211 -2.70 -19.60 -7.55
N SER A 212 -2.66 -20.75 -8.22
CA SER A 212 -3.85 -21.39 -8.80
C SER A 212 -4.92 -21.71 -7.74
N GLU A 213 -4.51 -22.19 -6.56
CA GLU A 213 -5.40 -22.46 -5.43
C GLU A 213 -6.03 -21.18 -4.90
N CYS A 214 -5.21 -20.13 -4.75
CA CYS A 214 -5.67 -18.81 -4.35
C CYS A 214 -6.76 -18.28 -5.30
N LEU A 215 -6.53 -18.34 -6.61
CA LEU A 215 -7.52 -17.88 -7.60
C LEU A 215 -8.82 -18.69 -7.55
N LEU A 216 -8.73 -20.02 -7.44
CA LEU A 216 -9.90 -20.90 -7.36
C LEU A 216 -10.71 -20.70 -6.07
N TYR A 217 -10.04 -20.33 -4.97
CA TYR A 217 -10.69 -19.93 -3.73
C TYR A 217 -11.39 -18.58 -3.90
N LEU A 218 -10.67 -17.55 -4.39
CA LEU A 218 -11.16 -16.18 -4.51
C LEU A 218 -12.31 -16.03 -5.51
N GLU A 219 -12.35 -16.83 -6.58
CA GLU A 219 -13.47 -16.80 -7.54
C GLU A 219 -14.81 -17.11 -6.86
N LYS A 220 -14.79 -17.97 -5.84
CA LYS A 220 -15.98 -18.38 -5.07
C LYS A 220 -16.33 -17.42 -3.94
N GLN A 221 -15.44 -16.48 -3.61
CA GLN A 221 -15.67 -15.51 -2.56
C GLN A 221 -16.66 -14.43 -3.01
N VAL A 222 -17.22 -13.69 -2.06
CA VAL A 222 -18.02 -12.49 -2.36
C VAL A 222 -17.13 -11.36 -2.88
N ASP A 223 -17.74 -10.32 -3.44
CA ASP A 223 -16.99 -9.15 -3.89
C ASP A 223 -16.30 -8.43 -2.73
N GLY A 224 -15.05 -8.04 -2.91
CA GLY A 224 -14.23 -7.42 -1.87
C GLY A 224 -12.73 -7.38 -2.20
N VAL A 225 -11.97 -6.91 -1.21
CA VAL A 225 -10.50 -6.87 -1.23
C VAL A 225 -9.97 -7.90 -0.24
N TYR A 226 -8.99 -8.68 -0.67
CA TYR A 226 -8.42 -9.80 0.07
C TYR A 226 -6.90 -9.70 0.09
N VAL A 227 -6.27 -9.98 1.23
CA VAL A 227 -4.82 -10.16 1.30
C VAL A 227 -4.52 -11.64 1.27
N CYS A 228 -3.64 -12.05 0.37
CA CYS A 228 -3.19 -13.42 0.28
C CYS A 228 -1.67 -13.47 0.39
N TYR A 229 -1.17 -14.54 1.01
CA TYR A 229 0.24 -14.86 1.08
C TYR A 229 0.45 -16.18 0.34
N ILE A 230 1.30 -16.15 -0.70
CA ILE A 230 1.59 -17.33 -1.51
C ILE A 230 2.94 -17.89 -1.04
N THR A 231 2.90 -19.05 -0.37
CA THR A 231 4.08 -19.77 0.10
C THR A 231 4.68 -20.57 -1.05
N GLN A 232 6.00 -20.55 -1.27
CA GLN A 232 6.63 -21.43 -2.27
C GLN A 232 7.19 -22.71 -1.65
N HIS A 233 6.93 -23.84 -2.31
CA HIS A 233 7.01 -25.22 -1.78
C HIS A 233 8.42 -25.82 -1.58
N GLU A 234 9.50 -25.12 -1.92
CA GLU A 234 10.86 -25.68 -1.82
C GLU A 234 11.64 -25.07 -0.65
N GLU A 235 12.67 -25.79 -0.20
CA GLU A 235 13.51 -25.60 1.01
C GLU A 235 14.08 -24.17 1.25
N ASN A 236 13.76 -23.19 0.40
CA ASN A 236 14.02 -21.75 0.52
C ASN A 236 12.70 -20.93 0.66
N LEU A 237 11.82 -21.37 1.56
CA LEU A 237 10.41 -20.94 1.72
C LEU A 237 10.16 -19.43 1.89
N ALA A 238 11.09 -18.66 2.46
CA ALA A 238 10.84 -17.25 2.77
C ALA A 238 11.21 -16.27 1.63
N ALA A 239 12.25 -16.59 0.85
CA ALA A 239 12.78 -15.67 -0.16
C ALA A 239 11.90 -15.59 -1.42
N LEU A 240 11.10 -16.61 -1.68
CA LEU A 240 10.27 -16.71 -2.88
C LEU A 240 8.77 -16.53 -2.61
N SER A 241 8.40 -16.40 -1.34
CA SER A 241 7.02 -16.13 -0.93
C SER A 241 6.67 -14.65 -1.10
N TYR A 242 5.40 -14.36 -1.35
CA TYR A 242 4.97 -12.99 -1.61
C TYR A 242 3.55 -12.73 -1.14
N PHE A 243 3.27 -11.46 -0.85
CA PHE A 243 1.94 -10.95 -0.64
C PHE A 243 1.31 -10.52 -1.95
N SER A 244 0.00 -10.71 -2.01
CA SER A 244 -0.85 -10.25 -3.10
C SER A 244 -2.16 -9.73 -2.54
N ILE A 245 -2.51 -8.51 -2.91
CA ILE A 245 -3.78 -7.86 -2.56
C ILE A 245 -4.70 -8.01 -3.76
N PHE A 246 -5.73 -8.83 -3.59
CA PHE A 246 -6.70 -9.13 -4.62
C PHE A 246 -7.92 -8.24 -4.51
N VAL A 247 -8.36 -7.71 -5.65
CA VAL A 247 -9.67 -7.10 -5.84
C VAL A 247 -10.53 -8.05 -6.64
N LYS A 248 -11.62 -8.52 -6.02
CA LYS A 248 -12.62 -9.36 -6.67
C LYS A 248 -13.93 -8.58 -6.74
N SER A 249 -14.41 -8.27 -7.94
CA SER A 249 -15.71 -7.63 -8.13
C SER A 249 -16.33 -7.91 -9.49
N ASN A 250 -17.63 -8.17 -9.54
CA ASN A 250 -18.39 -8.41 -10.78
C ASN A 250 -17.75 -9.48 -11.70
N GLY A 251 -17.09 -10.46 -11.09
CA GLY A 251 -16.37 -11.51 -11.80
C GLY A 251 -15.07 -11.07 -12.48
N THR A 252 -14.59 -9.85 -12.22
CA THR A 252 -13.21 -9.38 -12.47
C THR A 252 -12.35 -9.66 -11.25
N LEU A 253 -11.12 -10.11 -11.47
CA LEU A 253 -10.14 -10.46 -10.44
C LEU A 253 -8.77 -9.86 -10.81
N VAL A 254 -8.31 -8.93 -9.99
CA VAL A 254 -7.03 -8.21 -10.13
C VAL A 254 -6.20 -8.47 -8.88
N SER A 255 -4.88 -8.57 -9.03
CA SER A 255 -3.94 -8.57 -7.91
C SER A 255 -2.94 -7.44 -8.01
N VAL A 256 -2.61 -6.86 -6.85
CA VAL A 256 -1.42 -6.03 -6.66
C VAL A 256 -0.47 -6.77 -5.72
N HIS A 257 0.72 -7.14 -6.18
CA HIS A 257 1.59 -8.09 -5.47
C HIS A 257 3.06 -7.66 -5.46
N ASN A 258 3.80 -8.08 -4.44
CA ASN A 258 5.23 -7.76 -4.27
C ASN A 258 6.16 -8.90 -4.77
N ARG A 259 5.69 -9.72 -5.73
CA ARG A 259 6.48 -10.83 -6.29
C ARG A 259 7.63 -10.29 -7.14
N GLU A 260 8.84 -10.81 -6.91
CA GLU A 260 10.01 -10.57 -7.74
C GLU A 260 10.02 -11.45 -9.00
N ASP A 261 10.56 -10.90 -10.10
CA ASP A 261 11.03 -11.73 -11.22
C ASP A 261 12.38 -12.29 -10.85
N VAL A 262 12.41 -13.49 -10.28
CA VAL A 262 13.67 -14.19 -10.00
C VAL A 262 14.02 -15.04 -11.23
N PRO A 263 15.11 -14.74 -11.96
CA PRO A 263 15.53 -15.52 -13.13
C PRO A 263 16.11 -16.89 -12.76
N GLU A 264 16.73 -17.01 -11.57
CA GLU A 264 17.45 -18.21 -11.15
C GLU A 264 16.57 -19.19 -10.35
N PHE A 265 15.92 -20.10 -11.05
CA PHE A 265 15.66 -21.43 -10.50
C PHE A 265 17.00 -22.18 -10.38
N GLY A 266 17.50 -22.40 -9.15
CA GLY A 266 18.51 -23.44 -8.88
C GLY A 266 19.85 -23.03 -8.25
N TYR A 267 20.04 -21.82 -7.71
CA TYR A 267 21.25 -21.50 -6.94
C TYR A 267 20.91 -21.13 -5.49
N GLY A 268 21.41 -21.94 -4.55
CA GLY A 268 21.23 -21.76 -3.12
C GLY A 268 21.74 -20.41 -2.63
N ALA A 269 20.97 -19.77 -1.75
CA ALA A 269 21.31 -18.50 -1.15
C ALA A 269 22.65 -18.63 -0.36
N PRO A 270 23.71 -17.88 -0.71
CA PRO A 270 25.02 -18.04 -0.07
C PRO A 270 25.08 -17.55 1.38
N ASN A 271 24.09 -16.77 1.84
CA ASN A 271 24.05 -16.20 3.19
C ASN A 271 22.63 -16.37 3.75
N GLY A 272 22.49 -17.21 4.77
CA GLY A 272 21.21 -17.71 5.27
C GLY A 272 20.13 -16.65 5.48
N TRP A 273 18.90 -17.01 5.08
CA TRP A 273 17.55 -16.66 5.55
C TRP A 273 17.19 -15.20 5.95
N LEU A 274 18.10 -14.41 6.51
CA LEU A 274 17.91 -13.05 7.00
C LEU A 274 18.36 -11.97 6.00
N SER A 275 19.26 -12.30 5.06
CA SER A 275 19.90 -11.29 4.19
C SER A 275 19.03 -10.81 3.02
N TYR A 276 18.05 -11.60 2.55
CA TYR A 276 17.16 -11.18 1.46
C TYR A 276 15.94 -10.37 1.94
N CYS A 277 15.68 -10.35 3.25
CA CYS A 277 14.55 -9.65 3.84
C CYS A 277 14.86 -8.19 4.24
N SER A 278 16.06 -7.66 4.02
CA SER A 278 16.42 -6.33 4.57
C SER A 278 15.76 -5.16 3.85
N ASP A 279 15.52 -5.29 2.53
CA ASP A 279 14.89 -4.21 1.73
C ASP A 279 13.37 -4.41 1.53
N TYR A 280 12.87 -5.63 1.77
CA TYR A 280 11.49 -6.07 1.50
C TYR A 280 10.57 -6.12 2.74
N THR A 281 11.04 -5.60 3.88
CA THR A 281 10.29 -5.49 5.14
C THR A 281 9.45 -4.23 5.27
N LEU A 282 9.58 -3.26 4.35
CA LEU A 282 8.80 -2.04 4.42
C LEU A 282 7.35 -2.35 4.03
N GLY A 283 6.46 -2.36 5.01
CA GLY A 283 5.02 -2.38 4.83
C GLY A 283 4.32 -3.75 4.82
N PHE A 284 4.96 -4.85 4.37
CA PHE A 284 4.35 -6.18 4.35
C PHE A 284 4.91 -7.11 5.45
N PRO A 285 4.05 -7.77 6.26
CA PRO A 285 4.49 -8.51 7.45
C PRO A 285 4.93 -9.95 7.15
N HIS A 286 5.94 -10.11 6.29
CA HIS A 286 6.51 -11.43 5.93
C HIS A 286 7.01 -12.21 7.15
N ARG A 287 7.68 -11.52 8.07
CA ARG A 287 8.21 -12.13 9.30
C ARG A 287 7.11 -12.66 10.21
N ALA A 288 6.00 -11.94 10.33
CA ALA A 288 4.87 -12.36 11.14
C ALA A 288 4.20 -13.62 10.57
N VAL A 289 3.97 -13.66 9.25
CA VAL A 289 3.41 -14.85 8.59
C VAL A 289 4.37 -16.05 8.69
N TYR A 290 5.68 -15.83 8.53
CA TYR A 290 6.67 -16.88 8.75
C TYR A 290 6.62 -17.42 10.19
N GLY A 291 6.62 -16.53 11.19
CA GLY A 291 6.48 -16.92 12.59
C GLY A 291 5.19 -17.67 12.89
N PHE A 292 4.09 -17.30 12.22
CA PHE A 292 2.81 -18.00 12.32
C PHE A 292 2.86 -19.42 11.73
N LEU A 293 3.47 -19.59 10.55
CA LEU A 293 3.53 -20.89 9.87
C LEU A 293 4.48 -21.88 10.54
N TYR A 294 5.57 -21.42 11.14
CA TYR A 294 6.65 -22.27 11.64
C TYR A 294 6.81 -22.27 13.16
N LYS A 295 5.81 -21.77 13.90
CA LYS A 295 5.85 -21.64 15.37
C LYS A 295 6.20 -22.93 16.12
N ASP A 296 5.78 -24.08 15.58
CA ASP A 296 5.90 -25.40 16.23
C ASP A 296 6.92 -26.34 15.55
N GLY A 297 7.81 -25.81 14.70
CA GLY A 297 8.87 -26.56 14.02
C GLY A 297 8.38 -27.30 12.75
N ASN A 298 8.83 -26.83 11.58
CA ASN A 298 8.71 -27.45 10.25
C ASN A 298 7.39 -28.21 9.95
N ILE A 299 6.25 -27.68 10.38
CA ILE A 299 4.96 -28.15 9.89
C ILE A 299 4.80 -27.58 8.48
N ALA A 300 4.81 -28.43 7.47
CA ALA A 300 4.48 -28.02 6.11
C ALA A 300 3.13 -27.27 6.15
N PRO A 301 3.04 -26.05 5.58
CA PRO A 301 1.81 -25.26 5.64
C PRO A 301 0.64 -26.10 5.09
N LYS A 302 -0.39 -26.29 5.92
CA LYS A 302 -1.64 -26.91 5.48
C LYS A 302 -2.35 -25.95 4.52
N GLU A 303 -2.99 -26.49 3.48
CA GLU A 303 -3.72 -25.69 2.49
C GLU A 303 -4.84 -24.86 3.14
N GLY A 304 -4.99 -23.60 2.71
CA GLY A 304 -6.11 -22.74 3.10
C GLY A 304 -6.05 -22.23 4.54
N LEU A 305 -4.84 -22.05 5.10
CA LEU A 305 -4.65 -21.41 6.40
C LEU A 305 -5.06 -19.94 6.34
N GLU A 306 -5.66 -19.45 7.43
CA GLU A 306 -6.03 -18.05 7.58
C GLU A 306 -5.34 -17.51 8.82
N MET A 307 -4.72 -16.34 8.70
CA MET A 307 -4.14 -15.59 9.82
C MET A 307 -4.93 -14.30 9.99
N ASP A 308 -5.52 -14.10 11.16
CA ASP A 308 -6.23 -12.86 11.50
C ASP A 308 -5.25 -11.70 11.64
N PHE A 309 -5.65 -10.50 11.22
CA PHE A 309 -4.85 -9.28 11.44
C PHE A 309 -4.57 -9.03 12.93
N GLU A 310 -5.39 -9.60 13.83
CA GLU A 310 -5.18 -9.54 15.28
C GLU A 310 -3.94 -10.33 15.76
N SER A 311 -3.38 -11.18 14.91
CA SER A 311 -2.13 -11.90 15.19
C SER A 311 -0.88 -11.11 14.78
N LEU A 312 -1.03 -9.90 14.23
CA LEU A 312 0.05 -9.03 13.81
C LEU A 312 0.32 -7.94 14.85
N GLU A 313 1.51 -7.34 14.80
CA GLU A 313 1.76 -6.11 15.55
C GLU A 313 0.88 -4.96 15.02
N PRO A 314 0.48 -3.98 15.85
CA PRO A 314 -0.43 -2.92 15.45
C PRO A 314 0.01 -2.14 14.20
N ASP A 315 1.31 -1.84 14.08
CA ASP A 315 1.89 -1.15 12.91
C ASP A 315 1.80 -2.00 11.64
N GLU A 316 2.04 -3.31 11.74
CA GLU A 316 1.96 -4.26 10.63
C GLU A 316 0.52 -4.45 10.15
N ALA A 317 -0.42 -4.61 11.09
CA ALA A 317 -1.84 -4.68 10.79
C ALA A 317 -2.34 -3.40 10.11
N PHE A 318 -1.95 -2.23 10.65
CA PHE A 318 -2.37 -0.96 10.09
C PHE A 318 -1.77 -0.71 8.70
N SER A 319 -0.51 -1.08 8.49
CA SER A 319 0.12 -1.00 7.17
C SER A 319 -0.67 -1.81 6.13
N LEU A 320 -1.03 -3.07 6.44
CA LEU A 320 -1.87 -3.88 5.56
C LEU A 320 -3.25 -3.27 5.32
N MET A 321 -3.86 -2.67 6.35
CA MET A 321 -5.14 -1.96 6.19
C MET A 321 -5.01 -0.79 5.21
N VAL A 322 -3.91 -0.03 5.30
CA VAL A 322 -3.61 1.07 4.37
C VAL A 322 -3.41 0.53 2.96
N HIS A 323 -2.63 -0.53 2.76
CA HIS A 323 -2.45 -1.14 1.44
C HIS A 323 -3.76 -1.56 0.80
N MET A 324 -4.60 -2.27 1.54
CA MET A 324 -5.91 -2.71 1.07
C MET A 324 -6.81 -1.52 0.71
N TYR A 325 -6.80 -0.48 1.54
CA TYR A 325 -7.61 0.72 1.32
C TYR A 325 -7.14 1.52 0.10
N LEU A 326 -5.82 1.59 -0.12
CA LEU A 326 -5.21 2.19 -1.29
C LEU A 326 -5.61 1.45 -2.58
N VAL A 327 -5.47 0.12 -2.59
CA VAL A 327 -5.90 -0.73 -3.70
C VAL A 327 -7.41 -0.60 -3.95
N LYS A 328 -8.22 -0.57 -2.88
CA LYS A 328 -9.65 -0.29 -2.97
C LYS A 328 -9.91 1.04 -3.69
N THR A 329 -9.22 2.09 -3.31
CA THR A 329 -9.39 3.45 -3.87
C THR A 329 -8.96 3.53 -5.34
N LYS A 330 -7.88 2.82 -5.71
CA LYS A 330 -7.43 2.75 -7.11
C LYS A 330 -8.47 2.14 -8.02
N TYR A 331 -9.10 1.04 -7.62
CA TYR A 331 -9.93 0.23 -8.52
C TYR A 331 -11.44 0.44 -8.39
N GLU A 332 -11.96 0.85 -7.23
CA GLU A 332 -13.41 1.01 -7.02
C GLU A 332 -14.04 1.95 -8.05
N GLY A 333 -15.10 1.48 -8.71
CA GLY A 333 -15.83 2.25 -9.72
C GLY A 333 -15.10 2.43 -11.06
N LYS A 334 -13.96 1.75 -11.28
CA LYS A 334 -13.14 1.90 -12.49
C LYS A 334 -13.07 0.60 -13.30
N GLU A 335 -12.77 0.76 -14.58
CA GLU A 335 -12.39 -0.34 -15.45
C GLU A 335 -10.89 -0.64 -15.32
N VAL A 336 -10.54 -1.90 -15.50
CA VAL A 336 -9.16 -2.37 -15.43
C VAL A 336 -8.57 -2.33 -16.83
N ALA A 337 -7.54 -1.49 -17.03
CA ALA A 337 -6.95 -1.28 -18.34
C ALA A 337 -6.10 -2.48 -18.80
N GLN A 338 -5.41 -3.13 -17.87
CA GLN A 338 -4.48 -4.22 -18.14
C GLN A 338 -5.20 -5.44 -18.74
N GLU A 339 -4.46 -6.21 -19.55
CA GLU A 339 -4.94 -7.45 -20.15
C GLU A 339 -4.80 -8.63 -19.18
N PRO A 340 -5.71 -9.62 -19.24
CA PRO A 340 -5.61 -10.81 -18.42
C PRO A 340 -4.34 -11.63 -18.70
N ILE A 341 -3.62 -12.00 -17.66
CA ILE A 341 -2.51 -12.94 -17.71
C ILE A 341 -3.00 -14.37 -17.50
N TYR A 342 -2.30 -15.32 -18.13
CA TYR A 342 -2.64 -16.74 -18.05
C TYR A 342 -1.68 -17.48 -17.13
N ILE A 343 -2.22 -18.30 -16.24
CA ILE A 343 -1.41 -19.17 -15.38
C ILE A 343 -1.27 -20.54 -16.02
N ASN A 344 -0.03 -20.94 -16.31
CA ASN A 344 0.30 -22.22 -16.94
C ASN A 344 -0.26 -23.43 -16.16
N SER A 345 -0.26 -23.41 -14.82
CA SER A 345 -0.80 -24.52 -14.02
C SER A 345 -2.32 -24.68 -14.10
N LEU A 346 -3.05 -23.66 -14.56
CA LEU A 346 -4.48 -23.74 -14.84
C LEU A 346 -4.78 -24.20 -16.28
N MET A 347 -3.76 -24.37 -17.13
CA MET A 347 -3.93 -24.97 -18.44
C MET A 347 -4.27 -26.46 -18.29
N LYS A 348 -5.22 -26.93 -19.11
CA LYS A 348 -5.79 -28.28 -19.00
C LYS A 348 -4.74 -29.37 -18.96
N ASP A 349 -3.74 -29.30 -19.85
CA ASP A 349 -2.73 -30.35 -20.00
C ASP A 349 -1.79 -30.39 -18.78
N ASN A 350 -1.42 -29.23 -18.24
CA ASN A 350 -0.61 -29.12 -17.03
C ASN A 350 -1.38 -29.56 -15.78
N TYR A 351 -2.64 -29.13 -15.66
CA TYR A 351 -3.52 -29.55 -14.56
C TYR A 351 -3.75 -31.08 -14.56
N LEU A 352 -3.91 -31.67 -15.75
CA LEU A 352 -4.08 -33.11 -15.92
C LEU A 352 -2.80 -33.90 -15.62
N ALA A 353 -1.63 -33.36 -16.01
CA ALA A 353 -0.34 -33.95 -15.70
C ALA A 353 -0.10 -34.00 -14.17
N GLU A 354 -0.51 -32.96 -13.45
CA GLU A 354 -0.29 -32.85 -12.00
C GLU A 354 -1.33 -33.61 -11.15
N HIS A 355 -2.61 -33.60 -11.53
CA HIS A 355 -3.69 -34.13 -10.68
C HIS A 355 -4.34 -35.41 -11.21
N GLY A 356 -3.90 -35.91 -12.37
CA GLY A 356 -4.42 -37.10 -13.02
C GLY A 356 -5.84 -36.94 -13.60
N SER A 357 -6.23 -37.88 -14.46
CA SER A 357 -7.50 -37.85 -15.21
C SER A 357 -8.76 -37.93 -14.33
N ALA A 358 -8.64 -38.43 -13.09
CA ALA A 358 -9.74 -38.56 -12.14
C ALA A 358 -10.20 -37.21 -11.55
N ALA A 359 -9.34 -36.18 -11.52
CA ALA A 359 -9.66 -34.87 -10.94
C ALA A 359 -10.79 -34.13 -11.69
N LEU A 360 -10.84 -34.25 -13.02
CA LEU A 360 -11.90 -33.66 -13.86
C LEU A 360 -13.29 -34.27 -13.61
N SER A 361 -13.34 -35.52 -13.12
CA SER A 361 -14.60 -36.25 -12.87
C SER A 361 -15.33 -35.76 -11.61
N LYS A 362 -14.59 -35.32 -10.58
CA LYS A 362 -15.16 -34.73 -9.36
C LYS A 362 -15.79 -33.35 -9.63
N GLN A 363 -15.22 -32.55 -10.54
CA GLN A 363 -15.81 -31.25 -10.93
C GLN A 363 -17.08 -31.39 -11.79
N LYS A 364 -17.22 -32.46 -12.59
CA LYS A 364 -18.43 -32.70 -13.39
C LYS A 364 -19.68 -32.98 -12.53
N LYS A 365 -19.55 -33.55 -11.33
CA LYS A 365 -20.69 -33.80 -10.41
C LYS A 365 -21.30 -32.52 -9.82
N VAL A 366 -20.58 -31.40 -9.82
CA VAL A 366 -21.10 -30.09 -9.33
C VAL A 366 -22.02 -29.41 -10.36
N ARG A 367 -22.10 -29.92 -11.59
CA ARG A 367 -22.90 -29.35 -12.69
C ARG A 367 -24.42 -29.56 -12.59
N SER A 368 -24.92 -30.36 -11.65
CA SER A 368 -26.35 -30.73 -11.60
C SER A 368 -27.20 -29.94 -10.59
N LEU A 369 -26.67 -28.88 -9.98
CA LEU A 369 -27.47 -27.96 -9.14
C LEU A 369 -27.91 -26.75 -9.98
N PRO A 370 -29.22 -26.46 -10.08
CA PRO A 370 -29.71 -25.35 -10.87
C PRO A 370 -29.37 -24.03 -10.16
N GLY A 371 -28.49 -23.23 -10.78
CA GLY A 371 -28.14 -21.87 -10.31
C GLY A 371 -26.65 -21.53 -10.33
N THR A 372 -25.76 -22.51 -10.40
CA THR A 372 -24.31 -22.28 -10.28
C THR A 372 -23.62 -22.25 -11.65
N ARG A 373 -23.50 -21.07 -12.28
CA ARG A 373 -22.59 -20.87 -13.42
C ARG A 373 -21.15 -20.69 -12.90
N LEU A 374 -20.55 -21.78 -12.44
CA LEU A 374 -19.13 -21.86 -12.12
C LEU A 374 -18.31 -22.05 -13.40
N ILE A 375 -17.38 -21.13 -13.65
CA ILE A 375 -16.33 -21.30 -14.64
C ILE A 375 -15.35 -22.31 -14.07
N SER A 376 -15.63 -23.59 -14.27
CA SER A 376 -14.58 -24.61 -14.23
C SER A 376 -14.36 -25.21 -15.62
N VAL A 377 -15.10 -24.72 -16.63
CA VAL A 377 -15.02 -25.24 -18.00
C VAL A 377 -15.08 -24.16 -19.09
N ALA A 378 -15.55 -22.93 -18.82
CA ALA A 378 -15.58 -21.91 -19.88
C ALA A 378 -14.18 -21.39 -20.28
N LEU A 379 -13.18 -21.51 -19.41
CA LEU A 379 -11.77 -21.30 -19.74
C LEU A 379 -11.09 -22.52 -20.38
N ILE A 380 -11.69 -23.72 -20.25
CA ILE A 380 -11.14 -24.99 -20.78
C ILE A 380 -11.79 -25.41 -22.12
N LEU A 381 -12.96 -24.88 -22.49
CA LEU A 381 -13.71 -25.28 -23.69
C LEU A 381 -13.89 -24.20 -24.75
N LYS A 382 -13.25 -23.02 -24.64
CA LYS A 382 -13.27 -22.02 -25.72
C LYS A 382 -12.09 -22.11 -26.69
N TRP A 383 -11.39 -23.25 -26.68
CA TRP A 383 -10.36 -23.60 -27.66
C TRP A 383 -10.63 -25.01 -28.18
N ARG A 384 -11.52 -25.07 -29.17
CA ARG A 384 -11.43 -25.98 -30.30
C ARG A 384 -11.55 -25.15 -31.56
#